data_AF-A0A964A0G5-F1
#
_entry.id   AF-A0A964A0G5-F1
#
_cell.length_a   1.000
_cell.length_b   1.000
_cell.length_c   1.000
_cell.angle_alpha   90.00
_cell.angle_beta   90.00
_cell.angle_gamma   90.00
#
_symmetry.space_group_name_H-M   'P 1'
#
loop_
_entity.id
_entity.type
_entity.pdbx_description
1 polymer ?
#
loop_
_entity_poly.entity_id
_entity_poly.type
_entity_poly.pdbx_seq_one_letter_code
_entity_poly.pdbx_strand_id
1 'polypeptide(L)'
;MENERNSKRLESVFSKKVKAGKRRTYFFDVRRTKGEDYYLTLTESTKKFGRDGYERHKIFLYKEDFNRFLASLEETINYIKTELMPEYDYEEFDRRHAENDEYDEDMERSPEGEEEDLTW
;
A
#
# COMPACT_ATOMS: atom_id res chain seq x y z
N MET A 1 15.05 -17.26 13.69
CA MET A 1 14.92 -16.38 14.88
C MET A 1 15.72 -15.07 14.78
N GLU A 2 16.47 -14.80 13.68
CA GLU A 2 17.18 -13.53 13.48
C GLU A 2 16.30 -12.45 12.80
N ASN A 3 15.26 -12.86 12.07
CA ASN A 3 14.30 -11.96 11.39
C ASN A 3 13.39 -11.16 12.34
N GLU A 4 13.10 -11.67 13.54
CA GLU A 4 12.20 -10.99 14.50
C GLU A 4 12.89 -9.87 15.28
N ARG A 5 14.21 -9.98 15.52
CA ARG A 5 14.97 -8.94 16.23
C ARG A 5 15.22 -7.70 15.38
N ASN A 6 15.30 -7.84 14.06
CA ASN A 6 15.42 -6.70 13.15
C ASN A 6 14.05 -6.01 12.94
N SER A 7 12.95 -6.77 13.03
CA SER A 7 11.58 -6.25 12.94
C SER A 7 11.27 -5.23 14.04
N LYS A 8 11.64 -5.51 15.30
CA LYS A 8 11.40 -4.62 16.45
C LYS A 8 12.24 -3.33 16.45
N ARG A 9 13.35 -3.27 15.71
CA ARG A 9 14.23 -2.08 15.66
C ARG A 9 13.91 -1.12 14.51
N LEU A 10 13.03 -1.54 13.60
CA LEU A 10 12.65 -0.85 12.37
C LEU A 10 11.14 -0.59 12.32
N GLU A 11 10.50 -0.52 13.49
CA GLU A 11 9.09 -0.15 13.61
C GLU A 11 8.92 1.24 12.99
N SER A 12 8.05 1.31 11.98
CA SER A 12 7.73 2.57 11.32
C SER A 12 7.03 3.46 12.33
N VAL A 13 7.48 4.71 12.44
CA VAL A 13 6.87 5.73 13.31
C VAL A 13 5.46 6.07 12.83
N PHE A 14 5.23 5.93 11.53
CA PHE A 14 3.93 6.01 10.89
C PHE A 14 3.91 5.06 9.69
N SER A 15 2.80 4.38 9.44
CA SER A 15 2.60 3.57 8.24
C SER A 15 1.20 3.81 7.69
N LYS A 16 1.11 3.99 6.38
CA LYS A 16 -0.16 4.00 5.64
C LYS A 16 -0.11 2.92 4.56
N LYS A 17 -1.14 2.07 4.55
CA LYS A 17 -1.35 1.03 3.54
C LYS A 17 -2.43 1.51 2.57
N VAL A 18 -2.21 1.28 1.27
CA VAL A 18 -3.18 1.55 0.21
C VAL A 18 -3.30 0.29 -0.64
N LYS A 19 -4.44 -0.40 -0.58
CA LYS A 19 -4.73 -1.51 -1.51
C LYS A 19 -4.97 -0.93 -2.90
N ALA A 20 -4.52 -1.63 -3.94
CA ALA A 20 -4.64 -1.23 -5.35
C ALA A 20 -5.12 -2.44 -6.15
N GLY A 21 -6.44 -2.63 -6.22
CA GLY A 21 -7.07 -3.87 -6.65
C GLY A 21 -6.63 -5.10 -5.83
N LYS A 22 -6.89 -6.30 -6.36
CA LYS A 22 -6.70 -7.57 -5.64
C LYS A 22 -5.24 -8.01 -5.46
N ARG A 23 -4.30 -7.39 -6.18
CA ARG A 23 -2.95 -7.96 -6.36
C ARG A 23 -1.82 -7.00 -6.02
N ARG A 24 -2.11 -5.72 -5.83
CA ARG A 24 -1.10 -4.72 -5.54
C ARG A 24 -1.44 -4.00 -4.24
N THR A 25 -0.43 -3.67 -3.47
CA THR A 25 -0.57 -2.89 -2.25
C THR A 25 0.63 -1.94 -2.14
N TYR A 26 0.35 -0.67 -1.90
CA TYR A 26 1.35 0.34 -1.60
C TYR A 26 1.47 0.52 -0.10
N PHE A 27 2.70 0.65 0.40
CA PHE A 27 3.01 0.96 1.79
C PHE A 27 3.84 2.24 1.84
N PHE A 28 3.39 3.18 2.68
CA PHE A 28 4.02 4.46 2.93
C PHE A 28 4.50 4.46 4.39
N ASP A 29 5.75 4.08 4.62
CA ASP A 29 6.31 3.98 5.97
C ASP A 29 7.23 5.17 6.27
N VAL A 30 6.99 5.88 7.37
CA VAL A 30 7.95 6.83 7.94
C VAL A 30 8.84 6.10 8.93
N ARG A 31 10.16 6.16 8.72
CA ARG A 31 11.15 5.47 9.55
C ARG A 31 12.15 6.46 10.10
N ARG A 32 12.68 6.17 11.29
CA ARG A 32 13.72 6.97 11.94
C ARG A 32 15.10 6.40 11.65
N THR A 33 16.07 7.25 11.37
CA THR A 33 17.48 6.87 11.24
C THR A 33 18.14 6.81 12.63
N LYS A 34 19.39 6.31 12.70
CA LYS A 34 20.19 6.36 13.92
C LYS A 34 20.52 7.79 14.36
N GLY A 35 20.56 8.73 13.43
CA GLY A 35 20.82 10.16 13.68
C GLY A 35 19.55 10.94 14.05
N GLU A 36 18.49 10.25 14.48
CA GLU A 36 17.21 10.83 14.88
C GLU A 36 16.39 11.53 13.77
N ASP A 37 16.88 11.52 12.53
CA ASP A 37 16.16 12.01 11.34
C ASP A 37 15.08 11.03 10.83
N TYR A 38 14.17 11.53 10.00
CA TYR A 38 13.10 10.74 9.38
C TYR A 38 13.27 10.61 7.87
N TYR A 39 12.88 9.45 7.34
CA TYR A 39 12.83 9.18 5.90
C TYR A 39 11.60 8.35 5.55
N LEU A 40 11.16 8.45 4.29
CA LEU A 40 10.01 7.73 3.76
C LEU A 40 10.49 6.47 3.04
N THR A 41 9.79 5.36 3.26
CA THR A 41 9.92 4.14 2.46
C THR A 41 8.60 3.91 1.73
N LEU A 42 8.64 4.01 0.40
CA LEU A 42 7.53 3.67 -0.47
C LEU A 42 7.73 2.25 -0.96
N THR A 43 6.79 1.35 -0.68
CA THR A 43 6.88 -0.04 -1.14
C THR A 43 5.66 -0.40 -1.98
N GLU A 44 5.87 -0.83 -3.22
CA GLU A 44 4.87 -1.55 -4.00
C GLU A 44 5.06 -3.05 -3.75
N SER A 45 4.03 -3.72 -3.25
CA SER A 45 3.98 -5.18 -3.13
C SER A 45 2.98 -5.74 -4.12
N THR A 46 3.44 -6.55 -5.06
CA THR A 46 2.61 -7.17 -6.10
C THR A 46 2.61 -8.70 -5.96
N LYS A 47 1.43 -9.31 -5.88
CA LYS A 47 1.26 -10.77 -5.83
C LYS A 47 1.67 -11.36 -7.18
N LYS A 48 2.50 -12.41 -7.21
CA LYS A 48 2.97 -13.05 -8.46
C LYS A 48 1.87 -13.91 -9.11
N PHE A 49 1.83 -13.98 -10.45
CA PHE A 49 0.86 -14.81 -11.18
C PHE A 49 1.33 -16.26 -11.16
N GLY A 50 0.45 -17.19 -10.76
CA GLY A 50 0.71 -18.63 -10.83
C GLY A 50 1.83 -19.15 -9.93
N ARG A 51 2.31 -18.34 -8.98
CA ARG A 51 3.29 -18.73 -7.97
C ARG A 51 2.88 -18.16 -6.63
N ASP A 52 3.19 -18.88 -5.56
CA ASP A 52 3.03 -18.34 -4.23
C ASP A 52 4.08 -17.24 -3.95
N GLY A 53 3.67 -16.19 -3.25
CA GLY A 53 4.53 -15.08 -2.84
C GLY A 53 4.33 -13.73 -3.55
N TYR A 54 5.09 -12.74 -3.07
CA TYR A 54 4.98 -11.33 -3.43
C TYR A 54 6.31 -10.79 -3.96
N GLU A 55 6.24 -9.90 -4.93
CA GLU A 55 7.34 -9.06 -5.39
C GLU A 55 7.24 -7.68 -4.74
N ARG A 56 8.36 -7.16 -4.24
CA ARG A 56 8.39 -5.87 -3.56
C ARG A 56 9.38 -4.93 -4.23
N HIS A 57 8.89 -3.81 -4.72
CA HIS A 57 9.72 -2.69 -5.17
C HIS A 57 9.74 -1.64 -4.07
N LYS A 58 10.92 -1.16 -3.69
CA LYS A 58 11.09 -0.24 -2.58
C LYS A 58 11.89 0.98 -3.01
N ILE A 59 11.37 2.15 -2.68
CA ILE A 59 12.03 3.44 -2.84
C ILE A 59 12.26 4.02 -1.45
N PHE A 60 13.47 4.52 -1.23
CA PHE A 60 13.82 5.29 -0.03
C PHE A 60 13.92 6.75 -0.43
N LEU A 61 13.21 7.61 0.29
CA LEU A 61 13.19 9.05 0.05
C LEU A 61 13.61 9.77 1.33
N TYR A 62 14.61 10.63 1.23
CA TYR A 62 15.19 11.37 2.35
C TYR A 62 14.73 12.83 2.34
N LYS A 63 14.84 13.50 3.50
CA LYS A 63 14.27 14.83 3.76
C LYS A 63 14.73 15.91 2.79
N GLU A 64 15.97 15.82 2.30
CA GLU A 64 16.58 16.72 1.34
C GLU A 64 15.86 16.74 -0.02
N ASP A 65 15.18 15.64 -0.37
CA ASP A 65 14.57 15.45 -1.69
C ASP A 65 13.03 15.59 -1.67
N PHE A 66 12.39 15.66 -0.50
CA PHE A 66 10.93 15.64 -0.35
C PHE A 66 10.22 16.63 -1.27
N ASN A 67 10.64 17.89 -1.26
CA ASN A 67 9.95 18.94 -2.02
C ASN A 67 10.14 18.75 -3.53
N ARG A 68 11.35 18.36 -3.97
CA ARG A 68 11.64 18.17 -5.40
C ARG A 68 10.92 16.94 -5.94
N PHE A 69 10.95 15.84 -5.17
CA PHE A 69 10.26 14.61 -5.53
C PHE A 69 8.75 14.79 -5.58
N LEU A 70 8.15 15.42 -4.56
CA LEU A 70 6.71 15.66 -4.51
C LEU A 70 6.25 16.54 -5.67
N ALA A 71 6.94 17.66 -5.91
CA ALA A 71 6.59 18.56 -7.01
C ALA A 71 6.63 17.85 -8.37
N SER A 72 7.71 17.11 -8.66
CA SER A 72 7.82 16.37 -9.93
C SER A 72 6.80 15.23 -10.05
N LEU A 73 6.46 14.57 -8.94
CA LEU A 73 5.44 13.53 -8.92
C LEU A 73 4.06 14.13 -9.23
N GLU A 74 3.68 15.21 -8.57
CA GLU A 74 2.42 15.92 -8.79
C GLU A 74 2.32 16.46 -10.22
N GLU A 75 3.37 17.14 -10.71
CA GLU A 75 3.44 17.66 -12.08
C GLU A 75 3.24 16.55 -13.11
N THR A 76 3.93 15.43 -12.96
CA THR A 76 3.84 14.30 -13.90
C THR A 76 2.45 13.66 -13.88
N ILE A 77 1.85 13.49 -12.69
CA ILE A 77 0.49 12.95 -12.57
C ILE A 77 -0.52 13.90 -13.20
N ASN A 78 -0.39 15.21 -12.96
CA ASN A 78 -1.27 16.21 -13.54
C ASN A 78 -1.17 16.24 -15.06
N TYR A 79 0.05 16.19 -15.62
CA TYR A 79 0.25 16.11 -17.06
C TYR A 79 -0.46 14.90 -17.69
N ILE A 80 -0.43 13.74 -17.04
CA ILE A 80 -1.18 12.56 -17.50
C ILE A 80 -2.68 12.84 -17.48
N LYS A 81 -3.19 13.38 -16.38
CA LYS A 81 -4.62 13.64 -16.18
C LYS A 81 -5.17 14.73 -17.09
N THR A 82 -4.41 15.77 -17.42
CA THR A 82 -4.92 16.91 -18.20
C THR A 82 -4.57 16.82 -19.68
N GLU A 83 -3.37 16.37 -20.02
CA GLU A 83 -2.88 16.42 -21.41
C GLU A 83 -3.02 15.07 -22.12
N LEU A 84 -2.75 13.96 -21.44
CA LEU A 84 -2.70 12.64 -22.09
C LEU A 84 -4.04 11.91 -22.05
N MET A 85 -4.79 12.03 -20.94
CA MET A 85 -6.02 11.28 -20.69
C MET A 85 -7.10 12.12 -19.96
N PRO A 86 -7.49 13.30 -20.48
CA PRO A 86 -8.45 14.21 -19.84
C PRO A 86 -9.87 13.66 -19.70
N GLU A 87 -10.28 12.77 -20.59
CA GLU A 87 -11.64 12.22 -20.59
C GLU A 87 -11.79 10.99 -19.70
N TYR A 88 -10.71 10.52 -19.06
CA TYR A 88 -10.73 9.33 -18.23
C TYR A 88 -11.30 9.62 -16.83
N ASP A 89 -12.30 8.85 -16.39
CA ASP A 89 -12.85 8.99 -15.04
C ASP A 89 -11.91 8.32 -14.01
N TYR A 90 -11.00 9.11 -13.47
CA TYR A 90 -10.11 8.66 -12.40
C TYR A 90 -10.84 8.46 -11.06
N GLU A 91 -11.98 9.12 -10.85
CA GLU A 91 -12.76 9.01 -9.61
C GLU A 91 -13.51 7.67 -9.53
N GLU A 92 -13.77 7.02 -10.67
CA GLU A 92 -14.31 5.66 -10.72
C GLU A 92 -13.46 4.68 -9.89
N PHE A 93 -12.14 4.84 -9.91
CA PHE A 93 -11.23 3.98 -9.17
C PHE A 93 -11.30 4.25 -7.67
N ASP A 94 -11.42 5.50 -7.25
CA ASP A 94 -11.56 5.86 -5.84
C ASP A 94 -12.87 5.31 -5.26
N ARG A 95 -13.96 5.36 -6.03
CA ARG A 95 -15.26 4.76 -5.65
C ARG A 95 -15.17 3.24 -5.51
N ARG A 96 -14.61 2.56 -6.52
CA ARG A 96 -14.38 1.10 -6.47
C ARG A 96 -13.46 0.71 -5.32
N HIS A 97 -12.51 1.56 -4.96
CA HIS A 97 -11.62 1.32 -3.84
C HIS A 97 -12.37 1.35 -2.50
N ALA A 98 -13.18 2.37 -2.28
CA ALA A 98 -14.02 2.48 -1.09
C ALA A 98 -14.97 1.27 -0.96
N GLU A 99 -15.63 0.88 -2.06
CA GLU A 99 -16.52 -0.30 -2.07
C GLU A 99 -15.76 -1.59 -1.72
N ASN A 100 -14.62 -1.87 -2.36
CA ASN A 100 -13.85 -3.08 -2.08
C ASN A 100 -13.29 -3.12 -0.65
N ASP A 101 -12.89 -1.98 -0.10
CA ASP A 101 -12.42 -1.90 1.29
C ASP A 101 -13.57 -2.21 2.27
N GLU A 102 -14.80 -1.73 2.01
CA GLU A 102 -16.00 -2.07 2.80
C GLU A 102 -16.34 -3.57 2.73
N TYR A 103 -16.31 -4.18 1.54
CA TYR A 103 -16.52 -5.63 1.38
C TYR A 103 -15.47 -6.48 2.12
N ASP A 104 -14.19 -6.08 2.06
CA ASP A 104 -13.12 -6.79 2.77
C ASP A 104 -13.29 -6.66 4.29
N GLU A 105 -13.71 -5.48 4.80
CA GLU A 105 -13.99 -5.25 6.22
C GLU A 105 -15.18 -6.09 6.72
N ASP A 106 -16.25 -6.22 5.94
CA ASP A 106 -17.41 -7.06 6.30
C ASP A 106 -17.09 -8.56 6.33
N MET A 107 -16.24 -9.04 5.42
CA MET A 107 -15.72 -10.40 5.42
C MET A 107 -14.84 -10.68 6.64
N GLU A 108 -13.96 -9.74 7.02
CA GLU A 108 -13.12 -9.89 8.23
C GLU A 108 -13.93 -9.79 9.53
N ARG A 109 -15.09 -9.10 9.52
CA ARG A 109 -15.97 -8.92 10.68
C ARG A 109 -16.93 -10.09 10.92
N SER A 110 -17.07 -11.01 9.97
CA SER A 110 -17.88 -12.23 10.12
C SER A 110 -17.00 -13.36 10.67
N PRO A 111 -17.01 -13.68 11.98
CA PRO A 111 -16.31 -14.84 12.47
C PRO A 111 -17.08 -16.09 12.04
N GLU A 112 -16.37 -17.14 11.65
CA GLU A 112 -16.90 -18.46 11.33
C GLU A 112 -17.96 -18.94 12.36
N GLY A 113 -19.11 -19.35 11.84
CA GLY A 113 -20.19 -20.07 12.53
C GLY A 113 -21.36 -20.15 11.54
N GLU A 114 -21.73 -21.29 10.98
CA GLU A 114 -21.91 -22.61 11.60
C GLU A 114 -21.46 -23.71 10.62
N GLU A 115 -20.53 -24.57 11.03
CA GLU A 115 -20.52 -25.96 10.51
C GLU A 115 -21.79 -26.61 11.09
N GLU A 116 -22.89 -26.61 10.33
CA GLU A 116 -24.01 -27.49 10.63
C GLU A 116 -23.55 -28.94 10.46
N ASP A 117 -23.45 -29.61 11.61
CA ASP A 117 -23.34 -31.04 11.80
C ASP A 117 -24.42 -31.78 10.97
N LEU A 118 -24.08 -32.15 9.74
CA LEU A 118 -24.87 -33.07 8.92
C LEU A 118 -24.46 -34.51 9.27
N THR A 119 -24.90 -34.98 10.43
CA THR A 119 -25.12 -36.41 10.64
C THR A 119 -26.33 -36.87 9.82
N TRP A 120 -26.10 -37.79 8.87
CA TRP A 120 -27.10 -38.77 8.41
C TRP A 120 -26.42 -40.12 8.20
#